data_AF-F2PVK1-F1
#
_entry.id   AF-F2PVK1-F1
#
_cell.length_a   1.000
_cell.length_b   1.000
_cell.length_c   1.000
_cell.angle_alpha   90.00
_cell.angle_beta   90.00
_cell.angle_gamma   90.00
#
_symmetry.space_group_name_H-M   'P 1'
#
loop_
_entity.id
_entity.type
_entity.pdbx_description
1 polymer ?
#
loop_
_entity_poly.entity_id
_entity_poly.type
_entity_poly.pdbx_seq_one_letter_code
_entity_poly.pdbx_strand_id
1 'polypeptide(L)'
;MAPATSPTGAAAARKPSSTPGEDNEQPAKRTSNSPSDARPATSEREKPRLSEQEKKNNHIASEQKRRAAIREGFDRLTELVPGLTGQGRSEGMVLRKTVDFMQLKVQERKDLIEEIEQRGGKVDDRLRNVTEAIR
;
A
#
# COMPACT_ATOMS: atom_id res chain seq x y z
N MET A 1 -25.02 -65.84 -1.21
CA MET A 1 -24.44 -64.48 -1.30
C MET A 1 -25.12 -63.62 -0.25
N ALA A 2 -24.32 -62.99 0.61
CA ALA A 2 -24.72 -62.21 1.79
C ALA A 2 -25.26 -60.79 1.43
N PRO A 3 -25.74 -59.98 2.41
CA PRO A 3 -26.90 -59.10 2.28
C PRO A 3 -26.64 -57.60 2.06
N ALA A 4 -27.77 -56.88 1.97
CA ALA A 4 -28.03 -55.43 1.91
C ALA A 4 -27.09 -54.50 2.70
N THR A 5 -26.84 -53.31 2.14
CA THR A 5 -26.56 -52.09 2.92
C THR A 5 -27.08 -50.84 2.21
N SER A 6 -27.90 -50.08 2.93
CA SER A 6 -28.24 -48.68 2.66
C SER A 6 -27.08 -47.76 3.08
N PRO A 7 -26.96 -46.55 2.51
CA PRO A 7 -26.36 -45.44 3.23
C PRO A 7 -27.41 -44.40 3.60
N THR A 8 -27.69 -44.33 4.90
CA THR A 8 -28.40 -43.23 5.56
C THR A 8 -27.56 -41.95 5.44
N GLY A 9 -28.05 -40.98 4.68
CA GLY A 9 -27.48 -39.62 4.65
C GLY A 9 -27.74 -38.92 5.97
N ALA A 10 -26.73 -38.87 6.83
CA ALA A 10 -26.75 -38.11 8.07
C ALA A 10 -26.76 -36.61 7.76
N ALA A 11 -27.87 -35.95 8.08
CA ALA A 11 -27.96 -34.51 8.18
C ALA A 11 -27.09 -34.00 9.34
N ALA A 12 -25.91 -33.46 9.04
CA ALA A 12 -25.09 -32.73 10.00
C ALA A 12 -25.33 -31.22 9.80
N ALA A 13 -26.35 -30.71 10.48
CA ALA A 13 -26.53 -29.28 10.70
C ALA A 13 -25.29 -28.73 11.42
N ARG A 14 -24.63 -27.74 10.84
CA ARG A 14 -23.51 -27.03 11.48
C ARG A 14 -23.72 -25.51 11.40
N LYS A 15 -23.59 -24.91 12.59
CA LYS A 15 -23.51 -23.48 12.99
C LYS A 15 -24.83 -22.87 13.52
N PRO A 16 -24.78 -21.96 14.52
CA PRO A 16 -23.60 -21.20 14.98
C PRO A 16 -23.26 -21.35 16.48
N SER A 17 -21.97 -21.35 16.79
CA SER A 17 -21.44 -21.15 18.14
C SER A 17 -21.51 -19.67 18.50
N SER A 18 -22.36 -19.35 19.46
CA SER A 18 -22.44 -18.08 20.18
C SER A 18 -21.27 -17.96 21.17
N THR A 19 -20.34 -17.04 20.91
CA THR A 19 -19.41 -16.53 21.92
C THR A 19 -20.07 -15.35 22.63
N PRO A 20 -20.23 -15.37 23.97
CA PRO A 20 -20.63 -14.20 24.73
C PRO A 20 -19.41 -13.29 24.87
N GLY A 21 -19.43 -12.15 24.16
CA GLY A 21 -18.42 -11.11 24.28
C GLY A 21 -18.80 -10.17 25.42
N GLU A 22 -17.89 -10.06 26.38
CA GLU A 22 -17.95 -9.22 27.56
C GLU A 22 -18.21 -7.75 27.24
N ASP A 23 -19.14 -7.16 28.00
CA ASP A 23 -19.37 -5.72 28.10
C ASP A 23 -18.12 -5.04 28.67
N ASN A 24 -17.42 -4.24 27.86
CA ASN A 24 -16.42 -3.31 28.37
C ASN A 24 -16.66 -1.92 27.76
N GLU A 25 -17.46 -1.14 28.47
CA GLU A 25 -17.57 0.30 28.30
C GLU A 25 -16.26 1.02 28.68
N GLN A 26 -16.07 2.19 28.05
CA GLN A 26 -15.22 3.34 28.42
C GLN A 26 -13.88 3.52 27.69
N PRO A 27 -13.36 4.76 27.59
CA PRO A 27 -13.99 5.88 26.91
C PRO A 27 -13.00 6.64 26.01
N ALA A 28 -13.53 7.45 25.10
CA ALA A 28 -12.77 8.38 24.28
C ALA A 28 -11.97 9.40 25.13
N LYS A 29 -10.64 9.43 24.98
CA LYS A 29 -9.81 10.59 25.31
C LYS A 29 -9.41 11.30 24.02
N ARG A 30 -10.26 12.23 23.58
CA ARG A 30 -9.89 13.26 22.60
C ARG A 30 -9.21 14.39 23.38
N THR A 31 -7.99 14.73 23.01
CA THR A 31 -7.29 15.92 23.49
C THR A 31 -8.05 17.16 23.05
N SER A 32 -8.58 17.90 24.02
CA SER A 32 -9.26 19.17 23.81
C SER A 32 -8.25 20.31 23.96
N ASN A 33 -7.75 20.85 22.85
CA ASN A 33 -7.17 22.20 22.84
C ASN A 33 -8.21 23.15 22.23
N SER A 34 -8.91 23.87 23.09
CA SER A 34 -9.62 25.11 22.73
C SER A 34 -8.69 26.29 22.97
N PRO A 35 -8.59 27.24 22.04
CA PRO A 35 -8.47 28.64 22.37
C PRO A 35 -9.83 29.30 22.20
N SER A 36 -10.32 29.86 23.29
CA SER A 36 -11.44 30.80 23.34
C SER A 36 -11.06 32.09 22.63
N ASP A 37 -11.81 32.48 21.60
CA ASP A 37 -11.98 33.90 21.27
C ASP A 37 -13.32 34.15 20.58
N ALA A 38 -13.97 35.23 21.00
CA ALA A 38 -15.35 35.55 20.70
C ALA A 38 -15.49 36.60 19.58
N ARG A 39 -16.58 36.45 18.81
CA ARG A 39 -17.28 37.42 17.91
C ARG A 39 -16.82 37.49 16.44
N PRO A 40 -17.68 37.99 15.52
CA PRO A 40 -19.06 37.59 15.24
C PRO A 40 -19.25 37.17 13.76
N ALA A 41 -20.44 36.63 13.47
CA ALA A 41 -20.84 36.01 12.20
C ALA A 41 -20.52 36.81 10.92
N THR A 42 -19.70 36.21 10.06
CA THR A 42 -19.76 36.41 8.61
C THR A 42 -20.17 35.09 7.98
N SER A 43 -21.20 35.16 7.15
CA SER A 43 -21.83 34.11 6.35
C SER A 43 -20.84 33.28 5.52
N GLU A 44 -20.14 32.37 6.18
CA GLU A 44 -19.52 31.22 5.55
C GLU A 44 -20.66 30.27 5.21
N ARG A 45 -20.89 30.01 3.92
CA ARG A 45 -21.73 28.90 3.47
C ARG A 45 -21.30 27.66 4.23
N GLU A 46 -22.06 27.30 5.26
CA GLU A 46 -21.84 26.09 6.04
C GLU A 46 -21.97 24.94 5.05
N LYS A 47 -20.83 24.43 4.58
CA LYS A 47 -20.82 23.17 3.86
C LYS A 47 -21.47 22.19 4.83
N PRO A 48 -22.63 21.61 4.50
CA PRO A 48 -23.29 20.70 5.41
C PRO A 48 -22.30 19.60 5.79
N ARG A 49 -22.22 19.28 7.09
CA ARG A 49 -21.41 18.17 7.57
C ARG A 49 -21.84 16.94 6.77
N LEU A 50 -20.88 16.34 6.04
CA LEU A 50 -21.11 15.14 5.22
C LEU A 50 -21.98 14.15 6.01
N SER A 51 -23.14 13.80 5.47
CA SER A 51 -24.01 12.78 6.02
C SER A 51 -23.25 11.46 6.18
N GLU A 52 -23.71 10.57 7.04
CA GLU A 52 -23.07 9.26 7.21
C GLU A 52 -22.97 8.49 5.89
N GLN A 53 -23.97 8.67 5.01
CA GLN A 53 -23.98 8.08 3.68
C GLN A 53 -22.93 8.70 2.76
N GLU A 54 -22.79 10.04 2.77
CA GLU A 54 -21.76 10.73 1.99
C GLU A 54 -20.35 10.39 2.47
N LYS A 55 -20.14 10.26 3.78
CA LYS A 55 -18.86 9.81 4.35
C LYS A 55 -18.49 8.40 3.87
N LYS A 56 -19.45 7.46 3.88
CA LYS A 56 -19.23 6.10 3.36
C LYS A 56 -18.87 6.12 1.88
N ASN A 57 -19.61 6.87 1.06
CA ASN A 57 -19.34 7.00 -0.37
C ASN A 57 -17.96 7.63 -0.63
N ASN A 58 -17.61 8.68 0.10
CA ASN A 58 -16.32 9.34 -0.03
C ASN A 58 -15.16 8.44 0.40
N HIS A 59 -15.32 7.65 1.46
CA HIS A 59 -14.33 6.66 1.86
C HIS A 59 -14.10 5.62 0.76
N ILE A 60 -15.17 5.07 0.17
CA ILE A 60 -15.06 4.08 -0.91
C ILE A 60 -14.33 4.69 -2.11
N ALA A 61 -14.74 5.90 -2.53
CA ALA A 61 -14.14 6.61 -3.65
C ALA A 61 -12.65 6.92 -3.40
N SER A 62 -12.31 7.40 -2.21
CA SER A 62 -10.92 7.72 -1.84
C SER A 62 -10.04 6.48 -1.84
N GLU A 63 -10.53 5.36 -1.32
CA GLU A 63 -9.78 4.09 -1.30
C GLU A 63 -9.66 3.50 -2.72
N GLN A 64 -10.68 3.59 -3.56
CA GLN A 64 -10.59 3.19 -4.97
C GLN A 64 -9.53 4.01 -5.71
N LYS A 65 -9.53 5.34 -5.53
CA LYS A 65 -8.51 6.23 -6.10
C LYS A 65 -7.11 5.87 -5.61
N ARG A 66 -6.94 5.64 -4.31
CA ARG A 66 -5.67 5.19 -3.72
C ARG A 66 -5.19 3.88 -4.35
N ARG A 67 -6.08 2.89 -4.48
CA ARG A 67 -5.74 1.59 -5.10
C ARG A 67 -5.40 1.72 -6.59
N ALA A 68 -6.10 2.58 -7.32
CA ALA A 68 -5.79 2.83 -8.73
C ALA A 68 -4.39 3.45 -8.88
N ALA A 69 -4.05 4.45 -8.07
CA ALA A 69 -2.73 5.08 -8.09
C ALA A 69 -1.59 4.10 -7.74
N ILE A 70 -1.82 3.18 -6.79
CA ILE A 70 -0.83 2.13 -6.47
C ILE A 70 -0.60 1.22 -7.69
N ARG A 71 -1.68 0.76 -8.34
CA ARG A 71 -1.56 -0.11 -9.53
C ARG A 71 -0.82 0.57 -10.67
N GLU A 72 -1.14 1.82 -10.94
CA GLU A 72 -0.42 2.62 -11.94
C GLU A 72 1.07 2.75 -11.60
N GLY A 73 1.41 2.85 -10.30
CA GLY A 73 2.79 2.77 -9.84
C GLY A 73 3.49 1.45 -10.20
N PHE A 74 2.82 0.31 -10.01
CA PHE A 74 3.34 -1.00 -10.38
C PHE A 74 3.45 -1.18 -11.90
N ASP A 75 2.46 -0.71 -12.67
CA ASP A 75 2.51 -0.77 -14.13
C ASP A 75 3.74 -0.01 -14.66
N ARG A 76 3.99 1.20 -14.15
CA ARG A 76 5.21 1.97 -14.48
C ARG A 76 6.51 1.27 -14.08
N LEU A 77 6.54 0.59 -12.92
CA LEU A 77 7.71 -0.20 -12.53
C LEU A 77 7.99 -1.32 -13.53
N THR A 78 6.94 -1.98 -14.03
CA THR A 78 7.10 -3.06 -15.02
C THR A 78 7.54 -2.60 -16.41
N GLU A 79 7.38 -1.32 -16.73
CA GLU A 79 7.91 -0.71 -17.95
C GLU A 79 9.40 -0.38 -17.83
N LEU A 80 9.86 0.01 -16.62
CA LEU A 80 11.26 0.40 -16.38
C LEU A 80 12.18 -0.79 -16.16
N VAL A 81 11.69 -1.87 -15.53
CA VAL A 81 12.49 -3.03 -15.18
C VAL A 81 12.43 -4.07 -16.31
N PRO A 82 13.56 -4.43 -16.93
CA PRO A 82 13.59 -5.40 -18.01
C PRO A 82 12.98 -6.75 -17.61
N GLY A 83 12.15 -7.32 -18.48
CA GLY A 83 11.57 -8.64 -18.30
C GLY A 83 10.34 -8.70 -17.38
N LEU A 84 9.83 -7.56 -16.90
CA LEU A 84 8.62 -7.51 -16.05
C LEU A 84 7.35 -7.00 -16.76
N THR A 85 7.43 -6.63 -18.03
CA THR A 85 6.31 -6.03 -18.78
C THR A 85 5.06 -6.92 -18.69
N GLY A 86 3.94 -6.34 -18.25
CA GLY A 86 2.67 -7.06 -18.08
C GLY A 86 2.55 -7.88 -16.78
N GLN A 87 3.57 -7.86 -15.90
CA GLN A 87 3.54 -8.57 -14.61
C GLN A 87 3.10 -7.69 -13.42
N GLY A 88 2.47 -6.54 -13.66
CA GLY A 88 2.06 -5.57 -12.61
C GLY A 88 1.11 -6.13 -11.55
N ARG A 89 0.58 -7.35 -11.75
CA ARG A 89 -0.29 -8.06 -10.80
C ARG A 89 0.48 -8.91 -9.77
N SER A 90 1.78 -9.12 -9.95
CA SER A 90 2.63 -9.90 -9.04
C SER A 90 3.47 -9.02 -8.13
N GLU A 91 2.84 -8.26 -7.23
CA GLU A 91 3.45 -7.20 -6.41
C GLU A 91 4.80 -7.62 -5.79
N GLY A 92 4.84 -8.74 -5.07
CA GLY A 92 6.07 -9.20 -4.41
C GLY A 92 7.19 -9.60 -5.38
N MET A 93 6.86 -10.12 -6.56
CA MET A 93 7.85 -10.44 -7.60
C MET A 93 8.40 -9.15 -8.21
N VAL A 94 7.52 -8.21 -8.56
CA VAL A 94 7.90 -6.92 -9.15
C VAL A 94 8.85 -6.18 -8.22
N LEU A 95 8.53 -6.09 -6.93
CA LEU A 95 9.39 -5.42 -5.95
C LEU A 95 10.77 -6.08 -5.84
N ARG A 96 10.83 -7.41 -5.71
CA ARG A 96 12.12 -8.13 -5.64
C ARG A 96 12.98 -7.90 -6.88
N LYS A 97 12.40 -8.10 -8.06
CA LYS A 97 13.11 -7.92 -9.33
C LYS A 97 13.54 -6.47 -9.57
N THR A 98 12.75 -5.51 -9.09
CA THR A 98 13.13 -4.09 -9.11
C THR A 98 14.36 -3.84 -8.23
N VAL A 99 14.40 -4.39 -7.02
CA VAL A 99 15.58 -4.26 -6.14
C VAL A 99 16.82 -4.89 -6.77
N ASP A 100 16.70 -6.09 -7.33
CA ASP A 100 17.80 -6.76 -8.05
C ASP A 100 18.32 -5.88 -9.19
N PHE A 101 17.42 -5.28 -9.98
CA PHE A 101 17.77 -4.40 -11.08
C PHE A 101 18.44 -3.10 -10.60
N MET A 102 17.97 -2.50 -9.51
CA MET A 102 18.61 -1.32 -8.92
C MET A 102 20.04 -1.63 -8.47
N GLN A 103 20.27 -2.78 -7.83
CA GLN A 103 21.61 -3.21 -7.43
C GLN A 103 22.53 -3.38 -8.65
N LEU A 104 22.02 -4.01 -9.73
CA LEU A 104 22.75 -4.14 -10.99
C LEU A 104 23.14 -2.78 -11.58
N LYS A 105 22.21 -1.81 -11.65
CA LYS A 105 22.50 -0.47 -12.16
C LYS A 105 23.49 0.31 -11.29
N VAL A 106 23.45 0.12 -9.96
CA VAL A 106 24.44 0.71 -9.05
C VAL A 106 25.83 0.12 -9.30
N GLN A 107 25.93 -1.19 -9.53
CA GLN A 107 27.21 -1.83 -9.84
C GLN A 107 27.75 -1.37 -11.19
N GLU A 108 26.94 -1.43 -12.25
CA GLU A 108 27.32 -0.95 -13.59
C GLU A 108 27.80 0.49 -13.56
N ARG A 109 27.16 1.36 -12.77
CA ARG A 109 27.61 2.73 -12.57
C ARG A 109 29.01 2.79 -11.96
N LYS A 110 29.33 1.97 -10.96
CA LYS A 110 30.66 1.94 -10.34
C LYS A 110 31.71 1.49 -11.36
N ASP A 111 31.41 0.44 -12.11
CA ASP A 111 32.31 -0.11 -13.12
C ASP A 111 32.61 0.95 -14.21
N LEU A 112 31.59 1.70 -14.66
CA LEU A 112 31.75 2.78 -15.63
C LEU A 112 32.58 3.95 -15.07
N ILE A 113 32.40 4.31 -13.80
CA ILE A 113 33.20 5.35 -13.15
C ILE A 113 34.67 4.93 -13.09
N GLU A 114 34.93 3.68 -12.70
CA GLU A 114 36.28 3.13 -12.67
C GLU A 114 36.91 3.14 -14.07
N GLU A 115 36.17 2.74 -15.10
CA GLU A 115 36.66 2.76 -16.48
C GLU A 115 37.00 4.19 -16.96
N ILE A 116 36.18 5.19 -16.62
CA ILE A 116 36.45 6.60 -16.94
C ILE A 116 37.76 7.04 -16.27
N GLU A 117 37.98 6.67 -15.01
CA GLU A 117 39.18 7.03 -14.25
C GLU A 117 40.43 6.33 -14.79
N GLN A 118 40.33 5.06 -15.17
CA GLN A 118 41.43 4.32 -15.82
C GLN A 118 41.85 4.96 -17.14
N ARG A 119 40.89 5.55 -17.88
CA ARG A 119 41.14 6.29 -19.12
C ARG A 119 41.62 7.73 -18.87
N GLY A 120 41.83 8.13 -17.62
CA GLY A 120 42.32 9.46 -17.22
C GLY A 120 41.23 10.54 -17.10
N GLY A 121 39.95 10.16 -17.17
CA GLY A 121 38.82 11.05 -16.90
C GLY A 121 38.65 11.32 -15.40
N LYS A 122 38.00 12.44 -15.06
CA LYS A 122 37.65 12.77 -13.67
C LYS A 122 36.12 12.75 -13.53
N VAL A 123 35.63 11.99 -12.57
CA VAL A 123 34.19 11.94 -12.24
C VAL A 123 33.94 12.77 -10.98
N ASP A 124 32.88 13.57 -11.01
CA ASP A 124 32.43 14.37 -9.86
C ASP A 124 32.03 13.45 -8.69
N ASP A 125 32.45 13.78 -7.46
CA ASP A 125 32.17 13.00 -6.26
C ASP A 125 30.67 12.84 -5.97
N ARG A 126 29.82 13.77 -6.43
CA ARG A 126 28.35 13.61 -6.36
C ARG A 126 27.87 12.39 -7.14
N LEU A 127 28.57 12.05 -8.22
CA LEU A 127 28.23 10.91 -9.05
C LEU A 127 28.76 9.60 -8.46
N ARG A 128 29.79 9.64 -7.61
CA ARG A 128 30.32 8.47 -6.89
C ARG A 128 29.41 8.02 -5.74
N ASN A 129 28.88 8.95 -4.96
CA ASN A 129 28.25 8.64 -3.66
C ASN A 129 26.71 8.65 -3.67
N VAL A 130 26.07 8.27 -4.78
CA VAL A 130 24.60 8.27 -4.89
C VAL A 130 23.92 7.41 -3.81
N THR A 131 24.56 6.32 -3.38
CA THR A 131 24.02 5.42 -2.36
C THR A 131 24.01 6.03 -0.96
N GLU A 132 24.97 6.90 -0.64
CA GLU A 132 25.03 7.61 0.65
C GLU A 132 24.00 8.75 0.72
N ALA A 133 23.58 9.29 -0.43
CA ALA A 133 22.57 10.35 -0.49
C ALA A 133 21.13 9.86 -0.27
N ILE A 134 20.90 8.54 -0.23
CA ILE A 134 19.57 7.91 -0.11
C ILE A 134 19.34 7.34 1.30
N ARG A 135 20.38 7.24 2.12
CA ARG A 135 20.32 6.69 3.49
C ARG A 135 19.98 7.76 4.52
#